data_AF-A0A961K7U1-F1
#
_entry.id   AF-A0A961K7U1-F1
#
_cell.length_a   1.000
_cell.length_b   1.000
_cell.length_c   1.000
_cell.angle_alpha   90.00
_cell.angle_beta   90.00
_cell.angle_gamma   90.00
#
_symmetry.space_group_name_H-M   'P 1'
#
loop_
_entity.id
_entity.type
_entity.pdbx_description
1 polymer ?
#
loop_
_entity_poly.entity_id
_entity_poly.type
_entity_poly.pdbx_seq_one_letter_code
_entity_poly.pdbx_strand_id
1 'polypeptide(L)'
;NHRWLGGTLTNWQTVSQSINRLKEIDEKLAAGAEGLTKKERLHMERDQAKLQASLGGIREMGGLPDLLFIIDVNKEDLAILEAKKLGIPVVAVVDTNCSPAGVDYVIPGNDDAARAIALYCDLAARAALDGMSGQMEAAGIDVGALEEVPMEEAVAAPEAAEAEEAPAEG
;
A
#
# COMPACT_ATOMS: atom_id res chain seq x y z
N ASN A 1 8.90 -4.72 0.98
CA ASN A 1 8.91 -3.49 1.80
C ASN A 1 10.17 -2.71 1.53
N HIS A 2 9.99 -1.48 1.02
CA HIS A 2 11.06 -0.52 0.79
C HIS A 2 10.88 0.64 1.78
N ARG A 3 11.99 1.29 2.13
CA ARG A 3 12.03 2.37 3.12
C ARG A 3 11.26 3.59 2.63
N TRP A 4 10.54 4.26 3.52
CA TRP A 4 9.92 5.55 3.24
C TRP A 4 10.95 6.59 2.77
N LEU A 5 10.73 7.14 1.58
CA LEU A 5 11.58 8.20 1.04
C LEU A 5 11.14 9.54 1.61
N GLY A 6 12.06 10.30 2.20
CA GLY A 6 11.75 11.64 2.65
C GLY A 6 11.28 12.52 1.48
N GLY A 7 10.17 13.23 1.68
CA GLY A 7 9.52 14.03 0.66
C GLY A 7 8.40 13.31 -0.10
N THR A 8 8.05 12.07 0.28
CA THR A 8 7.02 11.28 -0.43
C THR A 8 5.67 12.01 -0.48
N LEU A 9 5.26 12.65 0.62
CA LEU A 9 4.00 13.39 0.67
C LEU A 9 4.24 14.89 0.51
N THR A 10 5.24 15.42 1.20
CA THR A 10 5.52 16.87 1.21
C THR A 10 5.99 17.42 -0.14
N ASN A 11 6.51 16.57 -1.03
CA ASN A 11 6.90 16.92 -2.39
C ASN A 11 6.12 16.09 -3.45
N TRP A 12 4.80 15.96 -3.26
CA TRP A 12 3.94 15.14 -4.11
C TRP A 12 4.03 15.47 -5.61
N GLN A 13 4.23 16.73 -5.97
CA GLN A 13 4.34 17.12 -7.38
C GLN A 13 5.55 16.46 -8.07
N THR A 14 6.68 16.31 -7.38
CA THR A 14 7.87 15.64 -7.94
C THR A 14 7.70 14.12 -7.93
N VAL A 15 7.06 13.59 -6.88
CA VAL A 15 6.79 12.15 -6.75
C VAL A 15 5.82 11.68 -7.83
N SER A 16 4.74 12.41 -8.07
CA SER A 16 3.78 12.13 -9.15
C SER A 16 4.42 12.17 -10.55
N GLN A 17 5.34 13.09 -10.81
CA GLN A 17 6.13 13.07 -12.05
C GLN A 17 6.99 11.81 -12.18
N SER A 18 7.56 11.34 -11.07
CA SER A 18 8.36 10.10 -11.05
C SER A 18 7.50 8.85 -11.26
N ILE A 19 6.27 8.85 -10.74
CA ILE A 19 5.26 7.81 -10.98
C ILE A 19 4.84 7.81 -12.45
N ASN A 20 4.59 8.98 -13.05
CA ASN A 20 4.27 9.08 -14.48
C ASN A 20 5.42 8.56 -15.35
N ARG A 21 6.67 8.90 -15.00
CA ARG A 21 7.85 8.34 -15.67
C ARG A 21 7.91 6.82 -15.57
N LEU A 22 7.57 6.25 -14.41
CA LEU A 22 7.49 4.79 -14.25
C LEU A 22 6.44 4.18 -15.19
N LYS A 23 5.24 4.77 -15.26
CA LYS A 23 4.17 4.32 -16.17
C LYS A 23 4.61 4.38 -17.64
N GLU A 24 5.25 5.47 -18.06
CA GLU A 24 5.80 5.59 -19.42
C GLU A 24 6.88 4.55 -19.74
N ILE A 25 7.75 4.22 -18.77
CA ILE A 25 8.78 3.21 -18.95
C ILE A 25 8.14 1.84 -19.13
N ASP A 26 7.13 1.51 -18.32
CA ASP A 26 6.40 0.24 -18.42
C ASP A 26 5.73 0.09 -19.78
N GLU A 27 5.04 1.13 -20.24
CA GLU A 27 4.39 1.14 -21.56
C GLU A 27 5.40 0.90 -22.68
N LYS A 28 6.56 1.58 -22.65
CA LYS A 28 7.62 1.42 -23.65
C LYS A 28 8.22 0.01 -23.63
N LEU A 29 8.42 -0.56 -22.45
CA LEU A 29 8.95 -1.92 -22.31
C LEU A 29 7.91 -2.96 -22.76
N ALA A 30 6.62 -2.75 -22.44
CA ALA A 30 5.51 -3.59 -22.87
C ALA A 30 5.33 -3.56 -24.40
N ALA A 31 5.52 -2.40 -25.04
CA ALA A 31 5.52 -2.23 -26.49
C ALA A 31 6.76 -2.82 -27.20
N GLY A 32 7.63 -3.55 -26.49
CA GLY A 32 8.78 -4.24 -27.06
C GLY A 32 10.05 -3.38 -27.17
N ALA A 33 10.02 -2.14 -26.68
CA ALA A 33 11.19 -1.25 -26.63
C ALA A 33 11.87 -1.07 -28.01
N GLU A 34 11.07 -0.98 -29.07
CA GLU A 34 11.56 -0.85 -30.45
C GLU A 34 12.42 0.42 -30.62
N GLY A 35 13.49 0.33 -31.41
CA GLY A 35 14.40 1.44 -31.67
C GLY A 35 15.47 1.70 -30.59
N LEU A 36 15.42 1.00 -29.45
CA LEU A 36 16.45 1.09 -28.41
C LEU A 36 17.60 0.11 -28.65
N THR A 37 18.83 0.56 -28.41
CA THR A 37 19.98 -0.35 -28.34
C THR A 37 19.89 -1.24 -27.09
N LYS A 38 20.57 -2.39 -27.11
CA LYS A 38 20.65 -3.29 -25.93
C LYS A 38 21.11 -2.57 -24.66
N LYS A 39 22.01 -1.58 -24.80
CA LYS A 39 22.55 -0.81 -23.68
C LYS A 39 21.48 0.15 -23.11
N GLU A 40 20.73 0.82 -23.96
CA GLU A 40 19.66 1.74 -23.54
C GLU A 40 18.52 0.97 -22.90
N ARG A 41 18.12 -0.17 -23.48
CA ARG A 41 17.11 -1.04 -22.88
C ARG A 41 17.52 -1.51 -21.48
N LEU A 42 18.76 -1.96 -21.31
CA LEU A 42 19.29 -2.35 -20.00
C LEU A 42 19.29 -1.19 -18.98
N HIS A 43 19.56 0.04 -19.43
CA HIS A 43 19.49 1.21 -18.56
C HIS A 43 18.04 1.50 -18.13
N MET A 44 17.11 1.39 -19.08
CA MET A 44 15.68 1.58 -18.85
C MET A 44 15.09 0.54 -17.89
N GLU A 45 15.43 -0.74 -18.06
CA GLU A 45 15.04 -1.82 -17.13
C GLU A 45 15.57 -1.58 -15.71
N ARG A 46 16.80 -1.07 -15.57
CA ARG A 46 17.36 -0.72 -14.25
C ARG A 46 16.66 0.46 -13.61
N ASP A 47 16.29 1.45 -14.41
CA ASP A 47 15.54 2.61 -13.94
C ASP A 47 14.12 2.22 -13.52
N GLN A 48 13.45 1.39 -14.32
CA GLN A 48 12.16 0.77 -13.99
C GLN A 48 12.24 0.05 -12.64
N ALA A 49 13.21 -0.86 -12.47
CA ALA A 49 13.35 -1.64 -11.23
C ALA A 49 13.54 -0.76 -10.00
N LYS A 50 14.33 0.32 -10.10
CA LYS A 50 14.54 1.28 -9.00
C LYS A 50 13.27 2.05 -8.65
N LEU A 51 12.56 2.54 -9.68
CA LEU A 51 11.32 3.28 -9.49
C LEU A 51 10.21 2.38 -8.96
N GLN A 52 10.07 1.16 -9.49
CA GLN A 52 9.10 0.17 -9.03
C GLN A 52 9.33 -0.20 -7.57
N ALA A 53 10.58 -0.43 -7.17
CA ALA A 53 10.93 -0.68 -5.79
C ALA A 53 10.51 0.48 -4.87
N SER A 54 10.71 1.73 -5.30
CA SER A 54 10.51 2.90 -4.45
C SER A 54 9.08 3.44 -4.45
N LEU A 55 8.38 3.35 -5.59
CA LEU A 55 7.11 4.03 -5.84
C LEU A 55 5.98 3.07 -6.24
N GLY A 56 6.25 1.78 -6.41
CA GLY A 56 5.25 0.81 -6.87
C GLY A 56 4.03 0.74 -5.96
N GLY A 57 4.22 0.86 -4.64
CA GLY A 57 3.11 0.84 -3.67
C GLY A 57 2.20 2.07 -3.71
N ILE A 58 2.64 3.18 -4.32
CA ILE A 58 1.88 4.43 -4.41
C ILE A 58 1.57 4.81 -5.87
N ARG A 59 1.82 3.91 -6.81
CA ARG A 59 1.65 4.14 -8.26
C ARG A 59 0.22 4.46 -8.65
N GLU A 60 -0.74 3.83 -7.97
CA GLU A 60 -2.18 3.97 -8.25
C GLU A 60 -2.84 5.08 -7.40
N MET A 61 -2.05 5.81 -6.60
CA MET A 61 -2.58 6.96 -5.88
C MET A 61 -2.86 8.12 -6.84
N GLY A 62 -4.10 8.62 -6.82
CA GLY A 62 -4.52 9.80 -7.59
C GLY A 62 -4.15 11.15 -6.94
N GLY A 63 -3.62 11.13 -5.71
CA GLY A 63 -3.34 12.33 -4.93
C GLY A 63 -2.76 12.01 -3.55
N LEU A 64 -2.71 13.04 -2.70
CA LEU A 64 -2.37 12.87 -1.30
C LEU A 64 -3.46 12.04 -0.59
N PRO A 65 -3.08 11.19 0.37
CA PRO A 65 -4.04 10.41 1.14
C PRO A 65 -4.77 11.28 2.17
N ASP A 66 -6.02 10.94 2.46
CA ASP A 66 -6.82 11.60 3.50
C ASP A 66 -6.49 11.08 4.92
N LEU A 67 -5.81 9.94 5.03
CA LEU A 67 -5.40 9.31 6.29
C LEU A 67 -4.20 8.40 6.07
N LEU A 68 -3.31 8.30 7.06
CA LEU A 68 -2.24 7.31 7.08
C LEU A 68 -2.46 6.27 8.17
N PHE A 69 -2.26 5.00 7.80
CA PHE A 69 -2.14 3.89 8.73
C PHE A 69 -0.68 3.45 8.82
N ILE A 70 -0.08 3.56 10.01
CA ILE A 70 1.35 3.33 10.22
C ILE A 70 1.58 2.19 11.22
N ILE A 71 2.53 1.33 10.90
CA ILE A 71 3.04 0.28 11.81
C ILE A 71 4.50 0.60 12.08
N ASP A 72 4.93 0.45 13.34
CA ASP A 72 6.28 0.81 13.79
C ASP A 72 6.59 2.30 13.61
N VAL A 73 6.05 3.08 14.56
CA VAL A 73 6.18 4.54 14.63
C VAL A 73 7.63 5.01 14.73
N ASN A 74 8.52 4.20 15.29
CA ASN A 74 9.94 4.55 15.43
C ASN A 74 10.68 4.42 14.09
N LYS A 75 10.37 3.39 13.29
CA LYS A 75 10.97 3.22 11.96
C LYS A 75 10.39 4.18 10.91
N GLU A 76 9.14 4.60 11.06
CA GLU A 76 8.42 5.44 10.10
C GLU A 76 8.22 6.90 10.56
N ASP A 77 9.20 7.43 11.30
CA ASP A 77 9.19 8.80 11.85
C ASP A 77 9.00 9.88 10.77
N LEU A 78 9.65 9.71 9.62
CA LEU A 78 9.55 10.62 8.48
C LEU A 78 8.12 10.70 7.94
N ALA A 79 7.41 9.58 7.84
CA ALA A 79 6.04 9.54 7.35
C ALA A 79 5.12 10.34 8.28
N ILE A 80 5.28 10.18 9.59
CA ILE A 80 4.52 10.91 10.62
C ILE A 80 4.80 12.40 10.55
N LEU A 81 6.07 12.79 10.42
CA LEU A 81 6.47 14.20 10.32
C LEU A 81 5.91 14.86 9.06
N GLU A 82 5.89 14.14 7.93
CA GLU A 82 5.30 14.64 6.69
C GLU A 82 3.78 14.76 6.79
N ALA A 83 3.10 13.74 7.34
CA ALA A 83 1.66 13.76 7.56
C ALA A 83 1.23 14.94 8.44
N LYS A 84 1.95 15.14 9.55
CA LYS A 84 1.71 16.25 10.48
C LYS A 84 1.88 17.62 9.82
N LYS A 85 2.84 17.78 8.92
CA LYS A 85 3.04 19.03 8.18
C LYS A 85 1.88 19.32 7.22
N LEU A 86 1.32 18.28 6.62
CA LEU A 86 0.21 18.38 5.67
C LEU A 86 -1.17 18.37 6.35
N GLY A 87 -1.22 18.09 7.66
CA GLY A 87 -2.48 17.95 8.40
C GLY A 87 -3.23 16.65 8.09
N ILE A 88 -2.53 15.63 7.60
CA ILE A 88 -3.10 14.31 7.33
C ILE A 88 -3.17 13.55 8.66
N PRO A 89 -4.35 13.07 9.09
CA PRO A 89 -4.49 12.31 10.32
C PRO A 89 -3.74 10.97 10.25
N VAL A 90 -3.11 10.61 11.36
CA VAL A 90 -2.31 9.39 11.51
C VAL A 90 -2.96 8.44 12.51
N VAL A 91 -3.29 7.24 12.04
CA VAL A 91 -3.62 6.08 12.88
C VAL A 91 -2.39 5.19 12.94
N ALA A 92 -1.92 4.82 14.12
CA ALA A 92 -0.73 3.98 14.21
C ALA A 92 -0.77 2.95 15.35
N VAL A 93 -0.12 1.82 15.08
CA VAL A 93 0.19 0.81 16.10
C VAL A 93 1.42 1.25 16.87
N VAL A 94 1.30 1.37 18.19
CA VAL A 94 2.37 1.84 19.07
C VAL A 94 2.72 0.75 20.08
N ASP A 95 3.95 0.24 19.99
CA ASP A 95 4.50 -0.67 20.99
C ASP A 95 5.16 0.09 22.17
N THR A 96 5.49 -0.63 23.22
CA THR A 96 6.05 -0.13 24.49
C THR A 96 7.33 0.71 24.36
N ASN A 97 8.09 0.53 23.29
CA ASN A 97 9.34 1.25 23.02
C ASN A 97 9.15 2.49 22.12
N CYS A 98 7.91 2.79 21.71
CA CYS A 98 7.59 3.87 20.79
C CYS A 98 6.86 5.02 21.50
N SER A 99 7.12 6.25 21.05
CA SER A 99 6.40 7.43 21.55
C SER A 99 5.12 7.63 20.73
N PRO A 100 3.94 7.83 21.36
CA PRO A 100 2.70 8.12 20.64
C PRO A 100 2.64 9.57 20.09
N ALA A 101 3.71 10.35 20.23
CA ALA A 101 3.72 11.75 19.83
C ALA A 101 3.56 11.91 18.31
N GLY A 102 2.56 12.69 17.90
CA GLY A 102 2.26 12.94 16.48
C GLY A 102 1.34 11.92 15.83
N VAL A 103 0.87 10.92 16.60
CA VAL A 103 -0.20 10.00 16.19
C VAL A 103 -1.52 10.53 16.73
N ASP A 104 -2.54 10.63 15.88
CA ASP A 104 -3.87 11.12 16.25
C ASP A 104 -4.72 10.00 16.87
N TYR A 105 -4.62 8.79 16.32
CA TYR A 105 -5.34 7.60 16.81
C TYR A 105 -4.36 6.47 17.11
N VAL A 106 -4.15 6.23 18.41
CA VAL A 106 -3.17 5.26 18.89
C VAL A 106 -3.82 3.89 19.10
N ILE A 107 -3.24 2.86 18.50
CA ILE A 107 -3.58 1.46 18.74
C ILE A 107 -2.42 0.83 19.53
N PRO A 108 -2.56 0.60 20.85
CA PRO A 108 -1.50 -0.05 21.61
C PRO A 108 -1.38 -1.51 21.20
N GLY A 109 -0.19 -1.94 20.80
CA GLY A 109 0.00 -3.31 20.31
C GLY A 109 1.41 -3.61 19.83
N ASN A 110 1.70 -4.91 19.67
CA ASN A 110 2.99 -5.40 19.21
C ASN A 110 3.16 -5.19 17.70
N ASP A 111 4.17 -4.44 17.29
CA ASP A 111 4.50 -4.12 15.88
C ASP A 111 5.65 -4.96 15.29
N ASP A 112 6.33 -5.79 16.07
CA ASP A 112 7.44 -6.64 15.60
C ASP A 112 6.98 -8.00 15.04
N ALA A 113 5.85 -8.51 15.52
CA ALA A 113 5.39 -9.85 15.15
C ALA A 113 4.62 -9.84 13.81
N ALA A 114 5.10 -10.61 12.83
CA ALA A 114 4.44 -10.76 11.53
C ALA A 114 2.95 -11.13 11.61
N ARG A 115 2.56 -11.99 12.57
CA ARG A 115 1.14 -12.34 12.80
C ARG A 115 0.32 -11.15 13.30
N ALA A 116 0.90 -10.31 14.16
CA ALA A 116 0.22 -9.12 14.67
C ALA A 116 0.09 -8.07 13.57
N ILE A 117 1.17 -7.81 12.83
CA ILE A 117 1.17 -6.93 11.64
C ILE A 117 0.08 -7.35 10.66
N ALA A 118 0.03 -8.63 10.29
CA ALA A 118 -0.97 -9.16 9.37
C ALA A 118 -2.40 -8.96 9.91
N LEU A 119 -2.62 -9.20 11.20
CA LEU A 119 -3.92 -8.95 11.83
C LEU A 119 -4.33 -7.48 11.75
N TYR A 120 -3.44 -6.55 12.07
CA TYR A 120 -3.78 -5.13 12.00
C TYR A 120 -4.05 -4.67 10.57
N CYS A 121 -3.27 -5.12 9.60
CA CYS A 121 -3.50 -4.83 8.19
C CYS A 121 -4.84 -5.38 7.69
N ASP A 122 -5.20 -6.63 8.05
CA ASP A 122 -6.49 -7.23 7.69
C ASP A 122 -7.66 -6.45 8.31
N LEU A 123 -7.57 -6.10 9.60
CA LEU A 123 -8.59 -5.31 10.28
C LEU A 123 -8.73 -3.90 9.68
N ALA A 124 -7.61 -3.24 9.38
CA ALA A 124 -7.63 -1.92 8.75
C ALA A 124 -8.22 -1.97 7.34
N ALA A 125 -7.87 -2.99 6.54
CA ALA A 125 -8.44 -3.19 5.21
C ALA A 125 -9.95 -3.45 5.26
N ARG A 126 -10.42 -4.32 6.16
CA ARG A 126 -11.86 -4.57 6.36
C ARG A 126 -12.60 -3.31 6.78
N ALA A 127 -12.06 -2.56 7.74
CA ALA A 127 -12.66 -1.31 8.18
C ALA A 127 -12.79 -0.28 7.04
N ALA A 128 -11.79 -0.21 6.15
CA ALA A 128 -11.85 0.66 4.97
C ALA A 128 -12.95 0.22 3.99
N LEU A 129 -13.05 -1.09 3.71
CA LEU A 129 -14.07 -1.65 2.81
C LEU A 129 -15.49 -1.50 3.38
N ASP A 130 -15.68 -1.75 4.67
CA ASP A 130 -16.95 -1.57 5.37
C ASP A 130 -17.37 -0.09 5.34
N GLY A 131 -16.42 0.83 5.56
CA GLY A 131 -16.66 2.27 5.47
C GLY A 131 -17.07 2.73 4.07
N MET A 132 -16.41 2.22 3.03
CA MET A 132 -16.78 2.51 1.62
C MET A 132 -18.18 1.99 1.29
N SER A 133 -18.50 0.76 1.71
CA SER A 133 -19.81 0.14 1.46
C SER A 133 -20.92 0.91 2.16
N GLY A 134 -20.74 1.27 3.44
CA GLY A 134 -21.70 2.07 4.19
C GLY A 134 -21.89 3.47 3.62
N GLN A 135 -20.83 4.09 3.08
CA GLN A 135 -20.93 5.38 2.40
C GLN A 135 -21.74 5.28 1.10
N MET A 136 -21.59 4.21 0.32
CA MET A 136 -22.37 3.98 -0.91
C MET A 136 -23.85 3.73 -0.60
N GLU A 137 -24.14 2.93 0.43
CA GLU A 137 -25.51 2.68 0.89
C GLU A 137 -26.17 3.98 1.39
N ALA A 138 -25.46 4.78 2.20
CA ALA A 138 -25.94 6.08 2.67
C ALA A 138 -26.14 7.11 1.53
N ALA A 139 -25.38 6.98 0.44
CA ALA A 139 -25.56 7.77 -0.78
C ALA A 139 -26.72 7.28 -1.67
N GLY A 140 -27.42 6.21 -1.28
CA GLY A 140 -28.56 5.66 -2.02
C GLY A 140 -28.17 4.88 -3.27
N ILE A 141 -26.90 4.46 -3.36
CA ILE A 141 -26.42 3.60 -4.43
C ILE A 141 -26.74 2.16 -4.02
N ASP A 142 -27.76 1.58 -4.64
CA ASP A 142 -28.10 0.17 -4.46
C ASP A 142 -27.02 -0.70 -5.12
N VAL A 143 -26.09 -1.17 -4.31
CA VAL A 143 -24.98 -2.06 -4.71
C VAL A 143 -25.52 -3.38 -5.32
N GLY A 144 -26.80 -3.72 -5.10
CA GLY A 144 -27.45 -4.87 -5.72
C GLY A 144 -27.80 -4.72 -7.20
N ALA A 145 -27.72 -3.51 -7.77
CA ALA A 145 -28.09 -3.22 -9.17
C ALA A 145 -26.90 -2.82 -10.07
N LEU A 146 -25.67 -2.79 -9.53
CA LEU A 146 -24.44 -2.57 -10.29
C LEU A 146 -23.81 -3.92 -10.62
N GLU A 147 -24.10 -4.44 -11.81
CA GLU A 147 -23.48 -5.66 -12.37
C GLU A 147 -21.96 -5.54 -12.61
N GLU A 148 -21.38 -4.35 -12.46
CA GLU A 148 -19.94 -4.13 -12.42
C GLU A 148 -19.58 -3.21 -11.25
N VAL A 149 -19.39 -3.82 -10.08
CA VAL A 149 -18.45 -3.27 -9.10
C VAL A 149 -17.07 -3.38 -9.77
N PRO A 150 -16.21 -2.34 -9.83
CA PRO A 150 -14.82 -2.50 -10.24
C PRO A 150 -14.10 -3.25 -9.10
N MET A 151 -14.38 -4.55 -9.06
CA MET A 151 -13.85 -5.57 -8.17
C MET A 151 -12.82 -6.36 -8.97
N GLU A 152 -12.06 -5.70 -9.84
CA GLU A 152 -10.91 -6.32 -10.47
C GLU A 152 -9.73 -6.22 -9.50
N GLU A 153 -9.35 -7.38 -8.97
CA GLU A 153 -8.05 -7.70 -8.38
C GLU A 153 -7.77 -7.28 -6.93
N ALA A 154 -8.72 -7.49 -6.01
CA ALA A 154 -8.40 -7.60 -4.59
C ALA A 154 -8.39 -9.07 -4.13
N VAL A 155 -7.23 -9.70 -4.31
CA VAL A 155 -6.72 -10.81 -3.50
C VAL A 155 -7.40 -12.18 -3.69
N ALA A 156 -7.01 -12.88 -4.75
CA ALA A 156 -6.98 -14.34 -4.73
C ALA A 156 -6.03 -14.79 -3.60
N ALA A 157 -6.60 -15.13 -2.45
CA ALA A 157 -5.88 -15.81 -1.38
C ALA A 157 -5.50 -17.22 -1.86
N PRO A 158 -4.27 -17.71 -1.59
CA PRO A 158 -3.97 -19.12 -1.82
C PRO A 158 -4.77 -19.96 -0.83
N GLU A 159 -5.57 -20.84 -1.40
CA GLU A 159 -6.30 -21.92 -0.74
C GLU A 159 -5.35 -22.68 0.20
N ALA A 160 -5.70 -22.69 1.48
CA ALA A 160 -5.07 -23.56 2.46
C ALA A 160 -5.34 -25.00 2.04
N ALA A 161 -4.29 -25.70 1.62
CA ALA A 161 -4.33 -27.13 1.35
C ALA A 161 -4.84 -27.89 2.59
N GLU A 162 -5.95 -28.60 2.40
CA GLU A 162 -6.52 -29.55 3.35
C GLU A 162 -5.54 -30.68 3.70
N ALA A 163 -5.77 -31.21 4.89
CA ALA A 163 -5.09 -32.32 5.52
C ALA A 163 -5.15 -33.62 4.70
N GLU A 164 -4.04 -34.36 4.69
CA GLU A 164 -4.03 -35.79 4.40
C GLU A 164 -3.76 -36.55 5.71
N GLU A 165 -4.82 -37.12 6.29
CA GLU A 165 -4.75 -38.17 7.31
C GLU A 165 -4.12 -39.42 6.69
N ALA A 166 -2.99 -39.87 7.25
CA ALA A 166 -2.49 -41.23 7.04
C ALA A 166 -3.01 -42.14 8.17
N PRO A 167 -3.63 -43.29 7.87
CA PRO A 167 -4.08 -44.21 8.92
C PRO A 167 -2.90 -44.95 9.55
N ALA A 168 -2.97 -45.11 10.87
CA ALA A 168 -2.10 -45.98 11.64
C ALA A 168 -2.57 -47.44 11.50
N GLU A 169 -1.66 -48.34 11.10
CA GLU A 169 -1.74 -49.76 11.45
C GLU A 169 -1.08 -49.96 12.82
N GLY A 170 -1.82 -50.59 13.73
CA GLY A 170 -1.41 -50.95 15.10
C GLY A 170 -2.60 -51.14 16.01
#